data_AF-A0A9Q1F969-F1
#
_entry.id   AF-A0A9Q1F969-F1
#
_cell.length_a   1.000
_cell.length_b   1.000
_cell.length_c   1.000
_cell.angle_alpha   90.00
_cell.angle_beta   90.00
_cell.angle_gamma   90.00
#
_symmetry.space_group_name_H-M   'P 1'
#
loop_
_entity.id
_entity.type
_entity.pdbx_description
1 polymer ?
#
loop_
_entity_poly.entity_id
_entity_poly.type
_entity_poly.pdbx_seq_one_letter_code
_entity_poly.pdbx_strand_id
1 'polypeptide(L)'
;MADLELILKELRGFRQENKEQLEAIKEEILKANTRLDEAEGRIEKAEERIQNTEEVITEMLKLHVKLEDKLMDLESRSRRENIERAHRSLGPRPPEDAPPRSIIVKFLSFKTKETLLRKAWQRKGFAWQGNQINLDHDYPPLILKKRREYSEVRKVLKENQVQFQTLFPARLRVRYKDGTKIYETIEEATEDLTDRGYTVKIIRPPDSLMEQVRRLTWRRAGGRRARESAFKAGSATSYKEKLRAFRRPSPTPSAK
;
A
#
# COMPACT_ATOMS: atom_id res chain seq x y z
N MET A 1 -24.58 -95.57 -64.41
CA MET A 1 -23.98 -94.82 -65.52
C MET A 1 -24.56 -93.41 -65.60
N ALA A 2 -25.89 -93.24 -65.70
CA ALA A 2 -26.55 -91.93 -65.73
C ALA A 2 -26.32 -91.02 -64.51
N ASP A 3 -26.33 -91.56 -63.27
CA ASP A 3 -26.10 -90.74 -62.06
C ASP A 3 -24.68 -90.16 -61.95
N LEU A 4 -23.67 -90.88 -62.47
CA LEU A 4 -22.27 -90.43 -62.42
C LEU A 4 -22.02 -89.26 -63.40
N GLU A 5 -22.68 -89.29 -64.55
CA GLU A 5 -22.65 -88.18 -65.52
C GLU A 5 -23.35 -86.93 -64.99
N LEU A 6 -24.46 -87.10 -64.27
CA LEU A 6 -25.18 -86.00 -63.64
C LEU A 6 -24.29 -85.30 -62.58
N ILE A 7 -23.65 -86.07 -61.70
CA ILE A 7 -22.71 -85.57 -60.69
C ILE A 7 -21.53 -84.83 -61.34
N LEU A 8 -20.97 -85.36 -62.44
CA LEU A 8 -19.89 -84.70 -63.18
C LEU A 8 -20.31 -83.38 -63.82
N LYS A 9 -21.57 -83.27 -64.25
CA LYS A 9 -22.13 -82.05 -64.82
C LYS A 9 -22.35 -81.00 -63.73
N GLU A 10 -22.90 -81.40 -62.59
CA GLU A 10 -23.07 -80.52 -61.42
C GLU A 10 -21.73 -80.04 -60.84
N LEU A 11 -20.73 -80.92 -60.72
CA LEU A 11 -19.38 -80.54 -60.28
C LEU A 11 -18.74 -79.53 -61.24
N ARG A 12 -18.94 -79.67 -62.55
CA ARG A 12 -18.46 -78.69 -63.53
C ARG A 12 -19.19 -77.35 -63.41
N GLY A 13 -20.51 -77.38 -63.22
CA GLY A 13 -21.32 -76.19 -62.95
C GLY A 13 -20.84 -75.46 -61.69
N PHE A 14 -20.69 -76.18 -60.58
CA PHE A 14 -20.18 -75.65 -59.32
C PHE A 14 -18.77 -75.06 -59.47
N ARG A 15 -17.89 -75.71 -60.24
CA ARG A 15 -16.52 -75.19 -60.48
C ARG A 15 -16.54 -73.89 -61.29
N GLN A 16 -17.45 -73.78 -62.24
CA GLN A 16 -17.62 -72.60 -63.08
C GLN A 16 -18.23 -71.44 -62.27
N GLU A 17 -19.28 -71.68 -61.50
CA GLU A 17 -19.89 -70.68 -60.60
C GLU A 17 -18.90 -70.16 -59.57
N ASN A 18 -18.12 -71.05 -58.92
CA ASN A 18 -17.07 -70.63 -58.00
C ASN A 18 -16.00 -69.78 -58.68
N LYS A 19 -15.64 -70.10 -59.93
CA LYS A 19 -14.68 -69.30 -60.69
C LYS A 19 -15.23 -67.90 -60.96
N GLU A 20 -16.49 -67.79 -61.35
CA GLU A 20 -17.16 -66.51 -61.59
C GLU A 20 -17.29 -65.68 -60.30
N GLN A 21 -17.67 -66.31 -59.19
CA GLN A 21 -17.70 -65.66 -57.87
C GLN A 21 -16.30 -65.18 -57.43
N LEU A 22 -15.27 -65.99 -57.64
CA LEU A 22 -13.89 -65.60 -57.30
C LEU A 22 -13.40 -64.40 -58.12
N GLU A 23 -13.73 -64.33 -59.41
CA GLU A 23 -13.39 -63.15 -60.22
C GLU A 23 -14.20 -61.91 -59.80
N ALA A 24 -15.49 -62.06 -59.46
CA ALA A 24 -16.29 -60.94 -58.94
C ALA A 24 -15.73 -60.40 -57.61
N ILE A 25 -15.36 -61.28 -56.68
CA ILE A 25 -14.72 -60.92 -55.40
C ILE A 25 -13.40 -60.19 -55.67
N LYS A 26 -12.60 -60.68 -56.63
CA LYS A 26 -11.32 -60.05 -57.00
C LYS A 26 -11.52 -58.64 -57.55
N GLU A 27 -12.54 -58.43 -58.39
CA GLU A 27 -12.88 -57.08 -58.88
C GLU A 27 -13.33 -56.14 -57.76
N GLU A 28 -14.15 -56.62 -56.82
CA GLU A 28 -14.55 -55.84 -55.66
C GLU A 28 -13.36 -55.48 -54.76
N ILE A 29 -12.43 -56.42 -54.54
CA ILE A 29 -11.19 -56.17 -53.81
C ILE A 29 -10.36 -55.09 -54.50
N LEU A 30 -10.23 -55.13 -55.83
CA LEU A 30 -9.51 -54.10 -56.58
C LEU A 30 -10.15 -52.71 -56.42
N LYS A 31 -11.47 -52.62 -56.53
CA LYS A 31 -12.22 -51.36 -56.31
C LYS A 31 -12.11 -50.87 -54.87
N ALA A 32 -12.08 -51.78 -53.90
CA ALA A 32 -11.89 -51.44 -52.50
C ALA A 32 -10.48 -50.88 -52.27
N ASN A 33 -9.45 -51.50 -52.84
CA ASN A 33 -8.06 -51.04 -52.72
C ASN A 33 -7.87 -49.64 -53.31
N THR A 34 -8.41 -49.34 -54.50
CA THR A 34 -8.28 -48.00 -55.08
C THR A 34 -8.95 -46.92 -54.22
N ARG A 35 -10.10 -47.24 -53.62
CA ARG A 35 -10.78 -46.32 -52.68
C ARG A 35 -10.00 -46.16 -51.38
N LEU A 36 -9.28 -47.19 -50.96
CA LEU A 36 -8.43 -47.19 -49.77
C LEU A 36 -7.21 -46.29 -50.02
N ASP A 37 -6.54 -46.43 -51.16
CA ASP A 37 -5.41 -45.58 -51.57
C ASP A 37 -5.81 -44.09 -51.64
N GLU A 38 -6.99 -43.79 -52.20
CA GLU A 38 -7.52 -42.42 -52.23
C GLU A 38 -7.81 -41.87 -50.83
N ALA A 39 -8.33 -42.71 -49.93
CA ALA A 39 -8.60 -42.32 -48.55
C ALA A 39 -7.31 -42.07 -47.78
N GLU A 40 -6.30 -42.92 -47.95
CA GLU A 40 -4.97 -42.76 -47.35
C GLU A 40 -4.31 -41.45 -47.80
N GLY A 41 -4.32 -41.13 -49.09
CA GLY A 41 -3.77 -39.86 -49.57
C GLY A 41 -4.54 -38.62 -49.10
N ARG A 42 -5.84 -38.75 -48.79
CA ARG A 42 -6.62 -37.66 -48.16
C ARG A 42 -6.30 -37.51 -46.68
N ILE A 43 -6.06 -38.62 -45.97
CA ILE A 43 -5.66 -38.64 -44.57
C ILE A 43 -4.27 -38.01 -44.41
N GLU A 44 -3.30 -38.41 -45.24
CA GLU A 44 -1.94 -37.86 -45.23
C GLU A 44 -1.95 -36.32 -45.36
N LYS A 45 -2.69 -35.79 -46.34
CA LYS A 45 -2.83 -34.33 -46.52
C LYS A 45 -3.54 -33.64 -45.36
N ALA A 46 -4.47 -34.32 -44.70
CA ALA A 46 -5.16 -33.77 -43.53
C ALA A 46 -4.22 -33.73 -42.32
N GLU A 47 -3.43 -34.79 -42.11
CA GLU A 47 -2.42 -34.88 -41.06
C GLU A 47 -1.35 -33.80 -41.22
N GLU A 48 -0.84 -33.58 -42.43
CA GLU A 48 0.12 -32.50 -42.70
C GLU A 48 -0.45 -31.11 -42.36
N ARG A 49 -1.72 -30.86 -42.72
CA ARG A 49 -2.41 -29.61 -42.38
C ARG A 49 -2.59 -29.46 -40.87
N ILE A 50 -2.96 -30.54 -40.17
CA ILE A 50 -3.12 -30.54 -38.71
C ILE A 50 -1.78 -30.21 -38.05
N GLN A 51 -0.70 -30.89 -38.44
CA GLN A 51 0.64 -30.67 -37.91
C GLN A 51 1.07 -29.19 -38.06
N ASN A 52 0.92 -28.63 -39.25
CA ASN A 52 1.24 -27.21 -39.51
C ASN A 52 0.41 -26.27 -38.62
N THR A 53 -0.88 -26.56 -38.40
CA THR A 53 -1.72 -25.74 -37.52
C THR A 53 -1.32 -25.86 -36.05
N GLU A 54 -0.96 -27.06 -35.59
CA GLU A 54 -0.50 -27.28 -34.22
C GLU A 54 0.78 -26.50 -33.94
N GLU A 55 1.74 -26.51 -34.86
CA GLU A 55 2.97 -25.72 -34.76
C GLU A 55 2.68 -24.23 -34.61
N VAL A 56 1.83 -23.67 -35.47
CA VAL A 56 1.43 -22.25 -35.39
C VAL A 56 0.73 -21.94 -34.06
N ILE A 57 -0.16 -22.82 -33.59
CA ILE A 57 -0.86 -22.64 -32.31
C ILE A 57 0.14 -22.66 -31.14
N THR A 58 1.13 -23.54 -31.14
CA THR A 58 2.14 -23.58 -30.06
C THR A 58 2.97 -22.30 -30.00
N GLU A 59 3.37 -21.75 -31.15
CA GLU A 59 4.08 -20.46 -31.21
C GLU A 59 3.17 -19.29 -30.79
N MET A 60 1.89 -19.31 -31.18
CA MET A 60 0.91 -18.32 -30.76
C MET A 60 0.70 -18.35 -29.23
N LEU A 61 0.65 -19.53 -28.62
CA LEU A 61 0.55 -19.69 -27.16
C LEU A 61 1.79 -19.14 -26.45
N LYS A 62 3.00 -19.43 -26.95
CA LYS A 62 4.24 -18.85 -26.40
C LYS A 62 4.24 -17.33 -26.47
N LEU A 63 3.76 -16.75 -27.57
CA LEU A 63 3.61 -15.30 -27.72
C LEU A 63 2.55 -14.74 -26.77
N HIS A 64 1.42 -15.44 -26.59
CA HIS A 64 0.36 -15.02 -25.69
C HIS A 64 0.87 -14.89 -24.24
N VAL A 65 1.54 -15.92 -23.73
CA VAL A 65 2.15 -15.89 -22.38
C VAL A 65 3.14 -14.73 -22.25
N LYS A 66 4.01 -14.53 -23.25
CA LYS A 66 4.97 -13.40 -23.25
C LYS A 66 4.28 -12.03 -23.24
N LEU A 67 3.14 -11.90 -23.91
CA LEU A 67 2.37 -10.65 -23.93
C LEU A 67 1.64 -10.42 -22.61
N GLU A 68 1.07 -11.46 -22.02
CA GLU A 68 0.46 -11.41 -20.69
C GLU A 68 1.49 -10.97 -19.63
N ASP A 69 2.68 -11.57 -19.64
CA ASP A 69 3.77 -11.18 -18.74
C ASP A 69 4.17 -9.71 -18.91
N LYS A 70 4.30 -9.24 -20.16
CA LYS A 70 4.62 -7.84 -20.45
C LYS A 70 3.52 -6.89 -19.98
N LEU A 71 2.25 -7.24 -20.22
CA LEU A 71 1.11 -6.44 -19.75
C LEU A 71 1.08 -6.37 -18.23
N MET A 72 1.30 -7.49 -17.55
CA MET A 72 1.33 -7.55 -16.09
C MET A 72 2.47 -6.70 -15.51
N ASP A 73 3.67 -6.72 -16.12
CA ASP A 73 4.78 -5.86 -15.70
C ASP A 73 4.49 -4.38 -15.96
N LEU A 74 3.95 -4.03 -17.13
CA LEU A 74 3.58 -2.64 -17.46
C LEU A 74 2.50 -2.10 -16.52
N GLU A 75 1.44 -2.87 -16.26
CA GLU A 75 0.43 -2.50 -15.27
C GLU A 75 1.03 -2.37 -13.88
N SER A 76 1.91 -3.29 -13.48
CA SER A 76 2.56 -3.23 -12.18
C SER A 76 3.48 -2.02 -12.07
N ARG A 77 4.21 -1.65 -13.13
CA ARG A 77 5.03 -0.44 -13.19
C ARG A 77 4.17 0.81 -13.11
N SER A 78 3.12 0.92 -13.92
CA SER A 78 2.18 2.05 -13.89
C SER A 78 1.50 2.20 -12.52
N ARG A 79 1.11 1.10 -11.87
CA ARG A 79 0.59 1.13 -10.49
C ARG A 79 1.66 1.56 -9.48
N ARG A 80 2.92 1.15 -9.68
CA ARG A 80 4.09 1.57 -8.89
C ARG A 80 4.55 3.00 -9.18
N GLU A 81 4.18 3.62 -10.29
CA GLU A 81 4.51 5.03 -10.61
C GLU A 81 3.96 6.02 -9.57
N ASN A 82 3.10 5.57 -8.64
CA ASN A 82 2.62 6.38 -7.52
C ASN A 82 3.29 6.06 -6.17
N ILE A 83 4.15 5.04 -6.08
CA ILE A 83 4.82 4.60 -4.85
C ILE A 83 6.34 4.78 -5.01
N GLU A 84 6.92 5.67 -4.20
CA GLU A 84 8.36 5.91 -4.18
C GLU A 84 9.10 4.82 -3.41
N ARG A 85 8.53 4.39 -2.29
CA ARG A 85 9.16 3.41 -1.39
C ARG A 85 8.10 2.66 -0.60
N ALA A 86 8.24 1.36 -0.45
CA ALA A 86 7.46 0.56 0.49
C ALA A 86 8.37 -0.39 1.24
N HIS A 87 8.28 -0.43 2.57
CA HIS A 87 9.08 -1.32 3.41
C HIS A 87 8.32 -1.69 4.69
N ARG A 88 8.85 -2.66 5.44
CA ARG A 88 8.33 -3.01 6.78
C ARG A 88 8.95 -2.10 7.83
N SER A 89 8.22 -1.82 8.90
CA SER A 89 8.71 -1.02 10.03
C SER A 89 10.06 -1.53 10.55
N LEU A 90 10.95 -0.60 10.91
CA LEU A 90 12.28 -0.89 11.45
C LEU A 90 12.14 -1.43 12.88
N GLY A 91 12.13 -2.74 13.03
CA GLY A 91 12.00 -3.44 14.29
C GLY A 91 12.40 -4.90 14.12
N PRO A 92 12.65 -5.63 15.22
CA PRO A 92 12.95 -7.05 15.13
C PRO A 92 11.79 -7.81 14.48
N ARG A 93 12.10 -8.96 13.88
CA ARG A 93 11.07 -9.85 13.33
C ARG A 93 10.19 -10.32 14.50
N PRO A 94 8.86 -10.15 14.42
CA PRO A 94 7.96 -10.63 15.46
C PRO A 94 8.01 -12.17 15.53
N PRO A 95 7.70 -12.77 16.70
CA PRO A 95 7.48 -14.21 16.83
C PRO A 95 6.42 -14.73 15.86
N GLU A 96 6.41 -16.05 15.60
CA GLU A 96 5.56 -16.66 14.57
C GLU A 96 4.06 -16.52 14.84
N ASP A 97 3.67 -16.44 16.11
CA ASP A 97 2.28 -16.25 16.56
C ASP A 97 1.87 -14.75 16.69
N ALA A 98 2.83 -13.83 16.51
CA ALA A 98 2.56 -12.40 16.65
C ALA A 98 2.15 -11.77 15.30
N PRO A 99 1.34 -10.68 15.33
CA PRO A 99 0.91 -10.01 14.11
C PRO A 99 2.11 -9.48 13.30
N PRO A 100 2.01 -9.47 11.95
CA PRO A 100 3.08 -9.01 11.09
C PRO A 100 3.37 -7.52 11.29
N ARG A 101 4.63 -7.12 11.06
CA ARG A 101 5.04 -5.70 11.10
C ARG A 101 4.24 -4.86 10.11
N SER A 102 3.93 -3.63 10.52
CA SER A 102 3.29 -2.65 9.65
C SER A 102 4.16 -2.36 8.41
N ILE A 103 3.49 -2.04 7.30
CA ILE A 103 4.13 -1.61 6.06
C ILE A 103 4.06 -0.09 6.03
N ILE A 104 5.21 0.56 5.81
CA ILE A 104 5.29 2.00 5.62
C ILE A 104 5.44 2.25 4.11
N VAL A 105 4.51 3.02 3.55
CA VAL A 105 4.47 3.33 2.12
C VAL A 105 4.63 4.83 1.91
N LYS A 106 5.67 5.21 1.18
CA LYS A 106 5.91 6.57 0.68
C LYS A 106 5.35 6.67 -0.73
N PHE A 107 4.32 7.50 -0.90
CA PHE A 107 3.72 7.79 -2.20
C PHE A 107 4.44 8.96 -2.87
N LEU A 108 4.57 8.90 -4.19
CA LEU A 108 5.10 10.00 -5.02
C LEU A 108 4.14 11.19 -5.04
N SER A 109 2.82 10.92 -5.04
CA SER A 109 1.78 11.94 -5.06
C SER A 109 1.00 11.99 -3.75
N PHE A 110 0.99 13.16 -3.11
CA PHE A 110 0.17 13.43 -1.93
C PHE A 110 -1.33 13.24 -2.22
N LYS A 111 -1.80 13.63 -3.41
CA LYS A 111 -3.22 13.49 -3.81
C LYS A 111 -3.64 12.02 -3.87
N THR A 112 -2.76 11.16 -4.40
CA THR A 112 -3.01 9.71 -4.48
C THR A 112 -3.09 9.10 -3.08
N LYS A 113 -2.12 9.44 -2.20
CA LYS A 113 -2.13 9.00 -0.80
C LYS A 113 -3.44 9.39 -0.08
N GLU A 114 -3.84 10.66 -0.16
CA GLU A 114 -5.04 11.16 0.51
C GLU A 114 -6.33 10.53 -0.04
N THR A 115 -6.40 10.32 -1.36
CA THR A 115 -7.57 9.69 -1.99
C THR A 115 -7.70 8.23 -1.56
N LEU A 116 -6.58 7.50 -1.49
CA LEU A 116 -6.54 6.12 -1.00
C LEU A 116 -7.00 6.04 0.46
N LEU A 117 -6.45 6.88 1.34
CA LEU A 117 -6.81 6.90 2.76
C LEU A 117 -8.28 7.24 2.97
N ARG A 118 -8.81 8.22 2.22
CA ARG A 118 -10.24 8.57 2.29
C ARG A 118 -11.14 7.40 1.90
N LYS A 119 -10.83 6.70 0.80
CA LYS A 119 -11.58 5.52 0.35
C LYS A 119 -11.50 4.38 1.37
N ALA A 120 -10.32 4.16 1.97
CA ALA A 120 -10.14 3.15 3.00
C ALA A 120 -10.97 3.46 4.26
N TRP A 121 -10.95 4.70 4.74
CA TRP A 121 -11.71 5.11 5.93
C TRP A 121 -13.22 5.08 5.71
N GLN A 122 -13.70 5.42 4.50
CA GLN A 122 -15.12 5.27 4.15
C GLN A 122 -15.59 3.81 4.24
N ARG A 123 -14.72 2.87 3.87
CA ARG A 123 -15.00 1.43 3.94
C ARG A 123 -14.65 0.80 5.30
N LYS A 124 -14.15 1.59 6.26
CA LYS A 124 -13.63 1.14 7.56
C LYS A 124 -12.53 0.06 7.40
N GLY A 125 -11.62 0.27 6.46
CA GLY A 125 -10.56 -0.67 6.11
C GLY A 125 -10.86 -1.43 4.82
N PHE A 126 -10.05 -2.45 4.54
CA PHE A 126 -10.30 -3.40 3.45
C PHE A 126 -9.85 -4.81 3.85
N ALA A 127 -10.54 -5.82 3.33
CA ALA A 127 -10.17 -7.22 3.54
C ALA A 127 -9.19 -7.69 2.45
N TRP A 128 -8.14 -8.38 2.85
CA TRP A 128 -7.21 -9.06 1.96
C TRP A 128 -6.91 -10.46 2.51
N GLN A 129 -7.18 -11.49 1.72
CA GLN A 129 -7.00 -12.90 2.12
C GLN A 129 -7.67 -13.23 3.48
N GLY A 130 -8.88 -12.71 3.69
CA GLY A 130 -9.63 -12.87 4.96
C GLY A 130 -9.18 -11.95 6.11
N ASN A 131 -8.06 -11.23 5.97
CA ASN A 131 -7.56 -10.33 7.01
C ASN A 131 -8.02 -8.88 6.80
N GLN A 132 -8.50 -8.22 7.85
CA GLN A 132 -8.83 -6.79 7.81
C GLN A 132 -7.55 -5.95 7.92
N ILE A 133 -7.31 -5.12 6.90
CA ILE A 133 -6.16 -4.23 6.84
C ILE A 133 -6.63 -2.80 7.10
N ASN A 134 -5.98 -2.16 8.08
CA ASN A 134 -6.17 -0.75 8.40
C ASN A 134 -5.11 0.10 7.73
N LEU A 135 -5.51 1.29 7.27
CA LEU A 135 -4.65 2.28 6.64
C LEU A 135 -4.74 3.58 7.43
N ASP A 136 -3.60 4.06 7.93
CA ASP A 136 -3.49 5.28 8.71
C ASP A 136 -2.32 6.14 8.24
N HIS A 137 -2.34 7.42 8.61
CA HIS A 137 -1.20 8.31 8.41
C HIS A 137 -0.04 7.95 9.34
N ASP A 138 1.18 7.96 8.80
CA ASP A 138 2.41 7.86 9.58
C ASP A 138 2.77 9.25 10.17
N TYR A 139 2.33 9.50 11.41
CA TYR A 139 2.63 10.75 12.11
C TYR A 139 3.84 10.60 13.04
N PRO A 140 4.68 11.64 13.16
CA PRO A 140 5.73 11.71 14.17
C PRO A 140 5.19 11.44 15.60
N PRO A 141 5.98 10.80 16.48
CA PRO A 141 5.55 10.47 17.84
C PRO A 141 5.03 11.66 18.65
N LEU A 142 5.60 12.85 18.45
CA LEU A 142 5.16 14.09 19.10
C LEU A 142 3.73 14.47 18.72
N ILE A 143 3.37 14.32 17.45
CA ILE A 143 2.02 14.59 16.94
C ILE A 143 1.04 13.54 17.45
N LEU A 144 1.46 12.27 17.48
CA LEU A 144 0.64 11.20 18.05
C LEU A 144 0.36 11.43 19.53
N LYS A 145 1.34 11.91 20.31
CA LYS A 145 1.15 12.27 21.72
C LYS A 145 0.09 13.36 21.88
N LYS A 146 0.21 14.47 21.14
CA LYS A 146 -0.80 15.54 21.13
C LYS A 146 -2.18 15.05 20.71
N ARG A 147 -2.27 14.17 19.72
CA ARG A 147 -3.56 13.58 19.31
C ARG A 147 -4.16 12.69 20.39
N ARG A 148 -3.33 11.94 21.13
CA ARG A 148 -3.77 11.11 22.26
C ARG A 148 -4.34 11.95 23.40
N GLU A 149 -3.82 13.16 23.62
CA GLU A 149 -4.35 14.09 24.63
C GLU A 149 -5.84 14.37 24.36
N TYR A 150 -6.24 14.65 23.11
CA TYR A 150 -7.66 14.81 22.72
C TYR A 150 -8.52 13.53 22.79
N SER A 151 -8.03 12.40 23.31
CA SER A 151 -8.81 11.15 23.34
C SER A 151 -10.07 11.25 24.21
N GLU A 152 -9.98 11.90 25.37
CA GLU A 152 -11.11 12.09 26.27
C GLU A 152 -12.17 13.00 25.66
N VAL A 153 -11.74 14.15 25.12
CA VAL A 153 -12.60 15.09 24.40
C VAL A 153 -13.32 14.40 23.23
N ARG A 154 -12.60 13.58 22.44
CA ARG A 154 -13.20 12.83 21.31
C ARG A 154 -14.21 11.78 21.77
N LYS A 155 -13.99 11.16 22.94
CA LYS A 155 -14.94 10.20 23.52
C LYS A 155 -16.26 10.89 23.84
N VAL A 156 -16.20 12.03 24.54
CA VAL A 156 -17.38 12.83 24.90
C VAL A 156 -18.10 13.34 23.65
N LEU A 157 -17.38 13.88 22.66
CA LEU A 157 -17.98 14.33 21.40
C LEU A 157 -18.68 13.20 20.64
N LYS A 158 -18.11 11.98 20.67
CA LYS A 158 -18.71 10.80 20.04
C LYS A 158 -19.98 10.34 20.77
N GLU A 159 -19.98 10.34 22.10
CA GLU A 159 -21.16 10.01 22.92
C GLU A 159 -22.31 10.98 22.66
N ASN A 160 -22.00 12.26 22.47
CA ASN A 160 -22.97 13.32 22.16
C ASN A 160 -23.30 13.45 20.67
N GLN A 161 -22.83 12.51 19.82
CA GLN A 161 -23.07 12.49 18.36
C GLN A 161 -22.65 13.78 17.62
N VAL A 162 -21.69 14.53 18.16
CA VAL A 162 -21.18 15.76 17.53
C VAL A 162 -20.14 15.38 16.48
N GLN A 163 -20.26 15.94 15.27
CA GLN A 163 -19.29 15.71 14.20
C GLN A 163 -17.97 16.44 14.51
N PHE A 164 -16.87 15.70 14.57
CA PHE A 164 -15.54 16.27 14.75
C PHE A 164 -14.54 15.70 13.76
N GLN A 165 -13.46 16.44 13.52
CA GLN A 165 -12.33 16.02 12.72
C GLN A 165 -11.02 16.48 13.36
N THR A 166 -10.06 15.58 13.46
CA THR A 166 -8.70 15.91 13.86
C THR A 166 -7.90 16.33 12.64
N LEU A 167 -7.56 17.61 12.54
CA LEU A 167 -6.74 18.19 11.49
C LEU A 167 -5.25 18.02 11.82
N PHE A 168 -4.42 17.92 10.78
CA PHE A 168 -2.97 18.00 10.93
C PHE A 168 -2.56 19.44 11.34
N PRO A 169 -1.60 19.62 12.27
CA PRO A 169 -0.83 18.60 13.00
C PRO A 169 -1.66 17.88 14.09
N ALA A 170 -2.30 18.60 15.00
CA ALA A 170 -3.16 18.05 16.04
C ALA A 170 -4.21 19.08 16.49
N ARG A 171 -4.96 19.65 15.54
CA ARG A 171 -6.03 20.62 15.82
C ARG A 171 -7.37 19.91 15.79
N LEU A 172 -8.27 20.22 16.71
CA LEU A 172 -9.58 19.58 16.77
C LEU A 172 -10.63 20.51 16.16
N ARG A 173 -11.22 20.12 15.04
CA ARG A 173 -12.34 20.82 14.43
C ARG A 173 -13.65 20.17 14.86
N VAL A 174 -14.53 20.92 15.50
CA VAL A 174 -15.84 20.43 15.96
C VAL A 174 -16.94 21.24 15.28
N ARG A 175 -17.93 20.55 14.72
CA ARG A 175 -19.10 21.16 14.09
C ARG A 175 -20.27 21.12 15.07
N TYR A 176 -20.55 22.27 15.66
CA TYR A 176 -21.72 22.49 16.50
C TYR A 176 -22.91 22.98 15.65
N LYS A 177 -24.08 23.10 16.29
CA LYS A 177 -25.27 23.69 15.66
C LYS A 177 -25.04 25.16 15.26
N ASP A 178 -24.27 25.90 16.05
CA ASP A 178 -24.03 27.34 15.87
C ASP A 178 -22.86 27.66 14.92
N GLY A 179 -22.14 26.64 14.43
CA GLY A 179 -20.98 26.82 13.57
C GLY A 179 -19.86 25.82 13.84
N THR A 180 -18.73 26.02 13.15
CA THR A 180 -17.55 25.17 13.29
C THR A 180 -16.48 25.89 14.10
N LYS A 181 -16.04 25.30 15.21
CA LYS A 181 -14.93 25.81 16.04
C LYS A 181 -13.70 24.92 15.87
N ILE A 182 -12.51 25.52 15.86
CA ILE A 182 -11.24 24.82 15.75
C ILE A 182 -10.43 25.12 17.00
N TYR A 183 -10.08 24.06 17.74
CA TYR A 183 -9.25 24.15 18.94
C TYR A 183 -7.81 23.80 18.62
N GLU A 184 -6.89 24.58 19.17
CA GLU A 184 -5.45 24.36 19.00
C GLU A 184 -4.85 23.57 20.16
N THR A 185 -5.39 23.76 21.37
CA THR A 185 -4.98 23.06 22.59
C THR A 185 -6.13 22.27 23.21
N ILE A 186 -5.76 21.29 24.04
CA ILE A 186 -6.74 20.52 24.80
C ILE A 186 -7.48 21.40 25.81
N GLU A 187 -6.78 22.36 26.42
CA GLU A 187 -7.32 23.30 27.41
C GLU A 187 -8.51 24.07 26.83
N GLU A 188 -8.31 24.70 25.68
CA GLU A 188 -9.34 25.46 24.95
C GLU A 188 -10.55 24.58 24.61
N ALA A 189 -10.30 23.32 24.24
CA ALA A 189 -11.36 22.36 23.95
C ALA A 189 -12.12 21.93 25.21
N THR A 190 -11.42 21.70 26.32
CA THR A 190 -12.05 21.28 27.59
C THR A 190 -12.85 22.40 28.24
N GLU A 191 -12.36 23.63 28.20
CA GLU A 191 -13.06 24.82 28.72
C GLU A 191 -14.34 25.06 27.93
N ASP A 192 -14.26 25.12 26.61
CA ASP A 192 -15.44 25.36 25.76
C ASP A 192 -16.47 24.22 25.85
N LEU A 193 -16.02 22.98 26.04
CA LEU A 193 -16.94 21.85 26.26
C LEU A 193 -17.61 21.91 27.63
N THR A 194 -16.89 22.36 28.67
CA THR A 194 -17.47 22.54 30.01
C THR A 194 -18.48 23.69 29.99
N ASP A 195 -18.16 24.80 29.34
CA ASP A 195 -19.06 25.95 29.16
C ASP A 195 -20.35 25.57 28.41
N ARG A 196 -20.24 24.62 27.47
CA ARG A 196 -21.39 24.06 26.73
C ARG A 196 -22.13 22.96 27.47
N GLY A 197 -21.72 22.62 28.70
CA GLY A 197 -22.39 21.65 29.56
C GLY A 197 -22.02 20.19 29.32
N TYR A 198 -20.93 19.90 28.60
CA TYR A 198 -20.42 18.54 28.45
C TYR A 198 -19.54 18.14 29.64
N THR A 199 -19.69 16.91 30.14
CA THR A 199 -18.89 16.37 31.24
C THR A 199 -17.52 15.91 30.73
N VAL A 200 -16.51 16.79 30.81
CA VAL A 200 -15.13 16.48 30.44
C VAL A 200 -14.21 16.55 31.66
N LYS A 201 -13.25 15.63 31.79
CA LYS A 201 -12.19 15.74 32.79
C LYS A 201 -11.20 16.81 32.33
N ILE A 202 -10.96 17.82 33.16
CA ILE A 202 -9.99 18.87 32.85
C ILE A 202 -8.59 18.26 32.97
N ILE A 203 -7.99 17.88 31.83
CA ILE A 203 -6.58 17.49 31.77
C ILE A 203 -5.78 18.77 31.56
N ARG A 204 -5.11 19.23 32.62
CA ARG A 204 -4.01 20.20 32.47
C ARG A 204 -2.77 19.43 32.04
N PRO A 205 -2.14 19.72 30.90
CA PRO A 205 -0.82 19.20 30.62
C PRO A 205 0.13 19.65 31.76
N PRO A 206 1.06 18.79 32.20
CA PRO A 206 2.09 19.23 33.14
C PRO A 206 2.86 20.39 32.52
N ASP A 207 3.09 21.45 33.32
CA ASP A 207 3.80 22.69 32.97
C ASP A 207 4.85 22.42 31.88
N SER A 208 4.79 23.17 30.77
CA SER A 208 5.82 23.08 29.73
C SER A 208 7.20 23.22 30.37
N LEU A 209 8.23 22.52 29.88
CA LEU A 209 9.59 22.61 30.43
C LEU A 209 10.08 24.08 30.46
N MET A 210 9.59 24.90 29.53
CA MET A 210 9.77 26.36 29.50
C MET A 210 9.06 27.11 30.63
N GLU A 211 7.87 26.67 31.04
CA GLU A 211 7.13 27.22 32.18
C GLU A 211 7.73 26.75 33.51
N GLN A 212 8.18 25.50 33.60
CA GLN A 212 8.95 25.01 34.74
C GLN A 212 10.24 25.81 34.90
N VAL A 213 11.00 26.05 33.82
CA VAL A 213 12.19 26.89 33.86
C VAL A 213 11.84 28.33 34.27
N ARG A 214 10.77 28.93 33.72
CA ARG A 214 10.32 30.28 34.14
C ARG A 214 9.91 30.36 35.62
N ARG A 215 9.37 29.27 36.19
CA ARG A 215 9.01 29.19 37.61
C ARG A 215 10.24 29.03 38.50
N LEU A 216 11.28 28.38 37.99
CA LEU A 216 12.57 28.16 38.66
C LEU A 216 13.56 29.32 38.47
N THR A 217 13.33 30.21 37.51
CA THR A 217 14.13 31.44 37.38
C THR A 217 13.78 32.44 38.47
N TRP A 218 14.80 32.91 39.20
CA TRP A 218 14.70 33.94 40.23
C TRP A 218 13.91 35.15 39.76
N ARG A 219 12.74 35.41 40.38
CA ARG A 219 12.11 36.73 40.31
C ARG A 219 12.83 37.66 41.27
N ARG A 220 13.26 38.84 40.79
CA ARG A 220 13.73 39.90 41.68
C ARG A 220 12.59 40.28 42.62
N ALA A 221 12.80 40.03 43.91
CA ALA A 221 11.90 40.49 44.97
C ALA A 221 12.01 42.02 45.11
N GLY A 222 10.94 42.72 44.75
CA GLY A 222 10.54 43.99 45.35
C GLY A 222 11.34 45.25 44.97
N GLY A 223 10.59 46.30 44.64
CA GLY A 223 11.13 47.66 44.60
C GLY A 223 10.24 48.72 43.96
N ARG A 224 8.92 48.74 44.22
CA ARG A 224 8.20 50.02 44.17
C ARG A 224 8.60 50.79 45.44
N ARG A 225 9.55 51.72 45.31
CA ARG A 225 9.66 52.86 46.23
C ARG A 225 9.73 54.13 45.40
N ALA A 226 8.94 55.09 45.88
CA ALA A 226 8.73 56.40 45.33
C ALA A 226 10.06 57.14 45.10
N ARG A 227 10.00 58.07 44.15
CA ARG A 227 10.95 59.16 44.02
C ARG A 227 11.13 59.85 45.37
N GLU A 228 12.35 59.86 45.88
CA GLU A 228 12.86 60.96 46.67
C GLU A 228 14.39 60.99 46.55
N SER A 229 14.88 62.19 46.32
CA SER A 229 16.24 62.57 45.97
C SER A 229 17.21 62.43 47.14
N ALA A 230 18.38 61.81 46.92
CA ALA A 230 19.61 62.18 47.62
C ALA A 230 20.84 61.72 46.83
N PHE A 231 21.69 62.67 46.47
CA PHE A 231 23.04 62.49 45.96
C PHE A 231 23.87 61.54 46.84
N LYS A 232 24.62 60.62 46.21
CA LYS A 232 26.03 60.36 46.54
C LYS A 232 26.70 59.56 45.42
N ALA A 233 27.63 60.23 44.74
CA ALA A 233 28.56 59.62 43.80
C ALA A 233 29.55 58.72 44.55
N GLY A 234 29.69 57.47 44.10
CA GLY A 234 30.72 56.55 44.57
C GLY A 234 30.52 55.17 43.95
N SER A 235 31.55 54.64 43.30
CA SER A 235 31.64 53.27 42.72
C SER A 235 31.40 53.10 41.20
N ALA A 236 31.74 54.09 40.37
CA ALA A 236 31.88 53.84 38.91
C ALA A 236 33.31 53.42 38.50
N THR A 237 34.29 53.45 39.40
CA THR A 237 35.72 53.27 39.08
C THR A 237 36.25 51.83 39.25
N SER A 238 35.55 50.93 39.95
CA SER A 238 36.12 49.61 40.30
C SER A 238 36.12 48.57 39.18
N TYR A 239 35.22 48.67 38.20
CA TYR A 239 35.08 47.64 37.15
C TYR A 239 36.03 47.85 35.96
N LYS A 240 36.22 49.10 35.53
CA LYS A 240 37.07 49.43 34.37
C LYS A 240 38.56 49.19 34.65
N GLU A 241 39.01 49.32 35.89
CA GLU A 241 40.39 48.99 36.30
C GLU A 241 40.64 47.48 36.35
N LYS A 242 39.67 46.69 36.85
CA LYS A 242 39.77 45.21 36.89
C LYS A 242 39.91 44.59 35.50
N LEU A 243 39.35 45.23 34.46
CA LEU A 243 39.48 44.76 33.08
C LEU A 243 40.83 45.09 32.43
N ARG A 244 41.58 46.07 32.93
CA ARG A 244 42.91 46.40 32.39
C ARG A 244 43.97 45.33 32.72
N ALA A 245 43.79 44.59 33.81
CA ALA A 245 44.68 43.49 34.22
C ALA A 245 44.67 42.29 33.25
N PHE A 246 43.68 42.19 32.36
CA PHE A 246 43.54 41.08 31.40
C PHE A 246 44.00 41.43 29.99
N ARG A 247 44.55 42.63 29.77
CA ARG A 247 45.04 43.06 28.45
C ARG A 247 46.49 42.58 28.27
N ARG A 248 46.71 41.60 27.38
CA ARG A 248 48.06 41.14 27.02
C ARG A 248 48.83 42.26 26.29
N PRO A 249 50.14 42.46 26.55
CA PRO A 249 50.95 43.36 25.72
C PRO A 249 51.07 42.79 24.30
N SER A 250 50.87 43.64 23.30
CA SER A 250 51.17 43.32 21.90
C SER A 250 52.69 43.15 21.72
N PRO A 251 53.17 42.20 20.92
CA PRO A 251 54.60 42.01 20.69
C PRO A 251 55.19 43.26 20.03
N THR A 252 56.30 43.75 20.59
CA THR A 252 57.13 44.80 19.98
C THR A 252 57.77 44.27 18.71
N PRO A 253 57.63 44.93 17.55
CA PRO A 253 58.39 44.55 16.37
C PRO A 253 59.86 44.91 16.58
N SER A 254 60.73 43.90 16.53
CA SER A 254 62.19 44.05 16.47
C SER A 254 62.58 44.86 15.22
N ALA A 255 63.24 45.99 15.43
CA ALA A 255 63.79 46.83 14.38
C ALA A 255 64.96 46.14 13.67
N LYS A 256 65.13 46.44 12.38
CA LYS A 256 66.35 46.20 11.61
C LYS A 256 67.52 46.99 12.19
#